data_AF-A0A9J2PDP8-F1
#
_entry.id   AF-A0A9J2PDP8-F1
#
_cell.length_a   1.000
_cell.length_b   1.000
_cell.length_c   1.000
_cell.angle_alpha   90.00
_cell.angle_beta   90.00
_cell.angle_gamma   90.00
#
_symmetry.space_group_name_H-M   'P 1'
#
loop_
_entity.id
_entity.type
_entity.pdbx_description
1 polymer ?
#
loop_
_entity_poly.entity_id
_entity_poly.type
_entity_poly.pdbx_seq_one_letter_code
_entity_poly.pdbx_strand_id
1 'polypeptide(L)'
;MRPHSMGSSRKSSSSWSRIQSRTSSCSDSRDDRDSDLNARCEDLLKNGALQRFLKQEPPRLRTDVDEMPPFECFISDVQAIDAKRKFMSDVNVGDELCVRVRRVELAAIYVQPLCVLRPFRRTLSWIDDFQVLVNRNVQSARDIRPNDLLKVVVAESDEARLLNLIMDDSAELLSEADLPAYFRSSKSLQRGCTFEECLSNYDRLNNPNLAQLYGVEVDSTVSFLPELQGVDFSSKTRAPYLRRKQDEESSMQSTLKGVERIREGESQLAIQHFNKALSLFERNIEAVVGRAAAYANLGDYNAAENDLDKALTMNRNHGNAQAYMVETLLQAAKKMEELNKLDEAKAKYEKILRIKDDTRARERLRRLDRSPAVQEITVTKRRKRLSSAEKEEIRRNEHERKEKERRERRKTAEKLAEIERFIAQLKEEKT
;
A
#
# COMPACT_ATOMS: atom_id res chain seq x y z
N MET A 1 -11.54 2.09 59.34
CA MET A 1 -13.00 2.14 59.11
C MET A 1 -13.33 3.24 58.10
N ARG A 2 -14.22 2.96 57.14
CA ARG A 2 -15.23 3.88 56.55
C ARG A 2 -16.59 3.49 57.18
N PRO A 3 -17.79 4.10 56.91
CA PRO A 3 -18.22 5.20 56.01
C PRO A 3 -18.53 6.50 56.82
N HIS A 4 -19.44 7.46 56.52
CA HIS A 4 -20.37 7.87 55.42
C HIS A 4 -20.19 9.41 55.28
N SER A 5 -20.24 10.13 54.13
CA SER A 5 -21.15 10.24 52.97
C SER A 5 -22.51 10.91 53.22
N MET A 6 -22.87 11.94 52.43
CA MET A 6 -24.07 11.93 51.56
C MET A 6 -24.29 13.23 50.75
N GLY A 7 -25.00 13.09 49.61
CA GLY A 7 -25.63 14.17 48.83
C GLY A 7 -24.88 14.61 47.55
N SER A 8 -25.54 14.90 46.42
CA SER A 8 -26.94 14.67 46.01
C SER A 8 -27.13 14.96 44.50
N SER A 9 -28.09 14.41 43.73
CA SER A 9 -28.57 13.03 43.55
C SER A 9 -29.57 12.97 42.35
N ARG A 10 -29.91 11.76 41.86
CA ARG A 10 -31.09 11.46 40.99
C ARG A 10 -31.00 11.96 39.51
N LYS A 11 -31.74 11.42 38.52
CA LYS A 11 -32.84 10.42 38.52
C LYS A 11 -33.01 9.64 37.19
N SER A 12 -33.40 8.36 37.32
CA SER A 12 -34.33 7.55 36.48
C SER A 12 -34.22 7.50 34.94
N SER A 13 -34.00 6.29 34.43
CA SER A 13 -34.45 5.82 33.12
C SER A 13 -35.98 5.54 33.08
N SER A 14 -36.52 5.31 31.89
CA SER A 14 -37.83 4.66 31.69
C SER A 14 -37.74 3.67 30.52
N SER A 15 -38.50 2.57 30.57
CA SER A 15 -38.45 1.48 29.60
C SER A 15 -39.81 1.28 28.93
N TRP A 16 -39.85 1.42 27.60
CA TRP A 16 -40.90 0.84 26.76
C TRP A 16 -40.26 0.18 25.55
N SER A 17 -40.14 -1.14 25.61
CA SER A 17 -39.76 -1.98 24.49
C SER A 17 -40.98 -2.28 23.61
N ARG A 18 -40.79 -2.29 22.28
CA ARG A 18 -41.47 -3.11 21.26
C ARG A 18 -41.42 -2.42 19.89
N ILE A 19 -40.46 -2.82 19.06
CA ILE A 19 -40.61 -3.25 17.65
C ILE A 19 -39.24 -3.73 17.19
N GLN A 20 -39.04 -5.05 17.25
CA GLN A 20 -38.10 -5.77 16.39
C GLN A 20 -38.94 -6.81 15.66
N SER A 21 -38.91 -6.80 14.33
CA SER A 21 -38.93 -7.98 13.45
C SER A 21 -39.17 -7.59 11.98
N ARG A 22 -38.64 -8.41 11.07
CA ARG A 22 -38.97 -8.47 9.63
C ARG A 22 -38.54 -7.29 8.73
N THR A 23 -37.23 -7.06 8.66
CA THR A 23 -36.52 -6.93 7.38
C THR A 23 -35.34 -7.90 7.36
N SER A 24 -35.60 -9.17 7.02
CA SER A 24 -34.61 -10.26 7.11
C SER A 24 -34.18 -10.75 5.72
N SER A 25 -33.06 -10.25 5.20
CA SER A 25 -32.28 -10.90 4.14
C SER A 25 -30.89 -10.27 3.94
N CYS A 26 -29.85 -10.99 4.35
CA CYS A 26 -28.47 -10.92 3.84
C CYS A 26 -27.65 -9.61 3.99
N SER A 27 -27.01 -9.41 5.15
CA SER A 27 -25.86 -8.50 5.32
C SER A 27 -24.82 -8.98 6.36
N ASP A 28 -25.26 -9.38 7.55
CA ASP A 28 -24.50 -9.16 8.80
C ASP A 28 -23.23 -10.02 9.01
N SER A 29 -22.94 -11.02 8.17
CA SER A 29 -21.77 -11.92 8.35
C SER A 29 -20.40 -11.34 7.92
N ARG A 30 -20.30 -10.02 7.69
CA ARG A 30 -19.09 -9.34 7.21
C ARG A 30 -18.52 -8.35 8.23
N ASP A 31 -19.33 -7.41 8.70
CA ASP A 31 -18.88 -6.35 9.62
C ASP A 31 -18.29 -6.92 10.93
N ASP A 32 -18.87 -7.99 11.47
CA ASP A 32 -18.32 -8.68 12.66
C ASP A 32 -16.88 -9.19 12.42
N ARG A 33 -16.60 -9.76 11.25
CA ARG A 33 -15.26 -10.28 10.90
C ARG A 33 -14.26 -9.16 10.69
N ASP A 34 -14.66 -8.06 10.06
CA ASP A 34 -13.80 -6.87 9.92
C ASP A 34 -13.50 -6.21 11.29
N SER A 35 -14.37 -6.36 12.28
CA SER A 35 -14.16 -5.84 13.64
C SER A 35 -13.08 -6.60 14.43
N ASP A 36 -13.19 -7.94 14.51
CA ASP A 36 -12.23 -8.85 15.16
C ASP A 36 -10.83 -8.71 14.53
N LEU A 37 -10.80 -8.70 13.20
CA LEU A 37 -9.56 -8.64 12.43
C LEU A 37 -8.82 -7.29 12.60
N ASN A 38 -9.51 -6.21 12.96
CA ASN A 38 -8.90 -4.93 13.30
C ASN A 38 -8.35 -4.90 14.73
N ALA A 39 -9.02 -5.54 15.70
CA ALA A 39 -8.50 -5.69 17.06
C ALA A 39 -7.17 -6.48 17.06
N ARG A 40 -7.10 -7.60 16.33
CA ARG A 40 -5.87 -8.40 16.17
C ARG A 40 -4.71 -7.61 15.58
N CYS A 41 -4.97 -6.76 14.58
CA CYS A 41 -3.94 -5.91 13.97
C CYS A 41 -3.43 -4.80 14.91
N GLU A 42 -4.24 -4.33 15.85
CA GLU A 42 -3.78 -3.38 16.87
C GLU A 42 -2.94 -4.04 17.97
N ASP A 43 -3.23 -5.28 18.38
CA ASP A 43 -2.46 -6.00 19.40
C ASP A 43 -1.07 -6.45 18.92
N LEU A 44 -0.94 -6.79 17.63
CA LEU A 44 0.33 -7.10 16.95
C LEU A 44 1.41 -6.03 17.20
N LEU A 45 1.03 -4.76 17.22
CA LEU A 45 1.92 -3.61 17.40
C LEU A 45 2.25 -3.30 18.87
N LYS A 46 1.53 -3.90 19.83
CA LYS A 46 1.58 -3.54 21.26
C LYS A 46 2.29 -4.58 22.13
N ASN A 47 2.15 -5.87 21.80
CA ASN A 47 2.37 -6.95 22.77
C ASN A 47 3.60 -7.86 22.50
N GLY A 48 4.58 -7.39 21.71
CA GLY A 48 5.84 -8.11 21.49
C GLY A 48 5.74 -9.40 20.68
N ALA A 49 4.68 -9.55 19.86
CA ALA A 49 4.40 -10.75 19.06
C ALA A 49 5.59 -11.21 18.19
N LEU A 50 6.35 -10.27 17.62
CA LEU A 50 7.59 -10.51 16.88
C LEU A 50 8.61 -11.41 17.62
N GLN A 51 8.75 -11.26 18.94
CA GLN A 51 9.68 -12.07 19.75
C GLN A 51 9.10 -13.44 20.16
N ARG A 52 7.82 -13.70 19.84
CA ARG A 52 7.21 -15.05 19.89
C ARG A 52 7.33 -15.72 18.53
N PHE A 53 7.09 -14.99 17.44
CA PHE A 53 7.29 -15.47 16.07
C PHE A 53 8.73 -15.97 15.84
N LEU A 54 9.74 -15.18 16.23
CA LEU A 54 11.17 -15.56 16.15
C LEU A 54 11.58 -16.76 17.02
N LYS A 55 10.63 -17.41 17.73
CA LYS A 55 10.83 -18.62 18.54
C LYS A 55 10.01 -19.81 18.07
N GLN A 56 9.25 -19.70 16.99
CA GLN A 56 8.56 -20.83 16.37
C GLN A 56 9.53 -21.61 15.47
N GLU A 57 9.39 -22.93 15.40
CA GLU A 57 10.14 -23.71 14.41
C GLU A 57 9.69 -23.27 12.99
N PRO A 58 10.63 -22.94 12.08
CA PRO A 58 10.26 -22.60 10.71
C PRO A 58 9.68 -23.82 9.98
N PRO A 59 8.86 -23.62 8.94
CA PRO A 59 8.41 -24.73 8.08
C PRO A 59 9.63 -25.47 7.53
N ARG A 60 9.56 -26.81 7.54
CA ARG A 60 10.69 -27.69 7.18
C ARG A 60 10.94 -27.69 5.66
N LEU A 61 11.64 -26.66 5.19
CA LEU A 61 12.14 -26.54 3.83
C LEU A 61 12.95 -27.78 3.46
N ARG A 62 12.57 -28.42 2.34
CA ARG A 62 13.25 -29.60 1.80
C ARG A 62 14.55 -29.24 1.06
N THR A 63 15.60 -28.97 1.83
CA THR A 63 16.93 -28.62 1.33
C THR A 63 17.67 -29.80 0.66
N ASP A 64 17.13 -31.02 0.79
CA ASP A 64 17.49 -32.26 0.12
C ASP A 64 17.06 -32.32 -1.36
N VAL A 65 16.01 -31.58 -1.73
CA VAL A 65 15.42 -31.54 -3.08
C VAL A 65 16.09 -30.48 -3.97
N ASP A 66 17.01 -29.69 -3.40
CA ASP A 66 17.70 -28.60 -4.08
C ASP A 66 19.11 -29.01 -4.53
N GLU A 67 19.33 -28.91 -5.84
CA GLU A 67 20.55 -29.34 -6.54
C GLU A 67 21.40 -28.15 -6.96
N MET A 68 21.07 -26.91 -6.56
CA MET A 68 21.84 -25.71 -6.92
C MET A 68 23.28 -25.80 -6.39
N PRO A 69 24.32 -25.66 -7.24
CA PRO A 69 25.71 -25.60 -6.79
C PRO A 69 25.95 -24.48 -5.75
N PRO A 70 26.86 -24.67 -4.78
CA PRO A 70 27.22 -23.63 -3.83
C PRO A 70 27.86 -22.46 -4.58
N PHE A 71 27.62 -21.23 -4.10
CA PHE A 71 27.99 -20.00 -4.81
C PHE A 71 29.48 -19.90 -5.16
N GLU A 72 30.35 -20.54 -4.38
CA GLU A 72 31.80 -20.62 -4.62
C GLU A 72 32.17 -21.28 -5.96
N CYS A 73 31.29 -22.09 -6.57
CA CYS A 73 31.50 -22.67 -7.90
C CYS A 73 31.43 -21.67 -9.06
N PHE A 74 30.94 -20.44 -8.81
CA PHE A 74 30.80 -19.38 -9.82
C PHE A 74 31.84 -18.25 -9.66
N ILE A 75 32.77 -18.36 -8.71
CA ILE A 75 33.74 -17.30 -8.40
C ILE A 75 35.08 -17.60 -9.05
N SER A 76 35.52 -16.74 -9.98
CA SER A 76 36.75 -16.92 -10.75
C SER A 76 38.04 -16.60 -9.98
N ASP A 77 37.99 -15.66 -9.02
CA ASP A 77 39.18 -14.96 -8.51
C ASP A 77 39.66 -15.42 -7.12
N VAL A 78 39.07 -16.48 -6.54
CA VAL A 78 39.41 -16.93 -5.18
C VAL A 78 40.67 -17.80 -5.19
N GLN A 79 41.71 -17.34 -4.50
CA GLN A 79 42.92 -18.14 -4.31
C GLN A 79 42.66 -19.36 -3.40
N ALA A 80 43.22 -20.51 -3.79
CA ALA A 80 43.12 -21.77 -3.05
C ALA A 80 43.58 -21.67 -1.58
N ILE A 81 44.51 -20.75 -1.26
CA ILE A 81 45.00 -20.50 0.10
C ILE A 81 43.91 -19.85 0.96
N ASP A 82 43.19 -18.87 0.43
CA ASP A 82 42.14 -18.15 1.17
C ASP A 82 40.87 -19.01 1.30
N ALA A 83 40.54 -19.81 0.28
CA ALA A 83 39.47 -20.81 0.37
C ALA A 83 39.76 -21.88 1.42
N LYS A 84 41.01 -22.40 1.50
CA LYS A 84 41.45 -23.27 2.61
C LYS A 84 41.27 -22.55 3.95
N ARG A 85 41.75 -21.31 4.11
CA ARG A 85 41.62 -20.55 5.36
C ARG A 85 40.16 -20.34 5.77
N LYS A 86 39.26 -20.06 4.81
CA LYS A 86 37.83 -19.89 5.07
C LYS A 86 37.15 -21.21 5.42
N PHE A 87 37.46 -22.31 4.73
CA PHE A 87 36.98 -23.65 5.09
C PHE A 87 37.35 -24.01 6.52
N MET A 88 38.61 -23.82 6.90
CA MET A 88 39.12 -24.06 8.26
C MET A 88 38.50 -23.15 9.33
N SER A 89 37.84 -22.05 8.95
CA SER A 89 37.14 -21.13 9.84
C SER A 89 35.63 -21.40 9.96
N ASP A 90 35.06 -22.22 9.06
CA ASP A 90 33.62 -22.51 9.00
C ASP A 90 33.28 -23.90 9.54
N VAL A 91 34.27 -24.80 9.55
CA VAL A 91 34.14 -26.20 9.98
C VAL A 91 34.23 -26.34 11.50
N ASN A 92 33.38 -27.19 12.06
CA ASN A 92 33.30 -27.49 13.49
C ASN A 92 33.51 -28.99 13.78
N VAL A 93 33.83 -29.33 15.02
CA VAL A 93 33.90 -30.73 15.48
C VAL A 93 32.50 -31.36 15.36
N GLY A 94 32.43 -32.53 14.73
CA GLY A 94 31.18 -33.21 14.40
C GLY A 94 30.66 -32.97 12.98
N ASP A 95 31.24 -32.04 12.21
CA ASP A 95 30.88 -31.84 10.80
C ASP A 95 31.23 -33.09 9.96
N GLU A 96 30.37 -33.42 8.99
CA GLU A 96 30.53 -34.61 8.14
C GLU A 96 31.08 -34.22 6.77
N LEU A 97 32.11 -34.93 6.30
CA LEU A 97 32.80 -34.67 5.03
C LEU A 97 32.82 -35.92 4.15
N CYS A 98 32.75 -35.72 2.83
CA CYS A 98 33.16 -36.73 1.86
C CYS A 98 34.59 -36.43 1.41
N VAL A 99 35.44 -37.46 1.42
CA VAL A 99 36.83 -37.39 0.97
C VAL A 99 37.12 -38.47 -0.08
N ARG A 100 38.05 -38.21 -0.99
CA ARG A 100 38.59 -39.21 -1.92
C ARG A 100 39.95 -39.69 -1.46
N VAL A 101 40.16 -41.00 -1.40
CA VAL A 101 41.47 -41.61 -1.14
C VAL A 101 42.43 -41.29 -2.28
N ARG A 102 43.57 -40.67 -1.97
CA ARG A 102 44.65 -40.37 -2.94
C ARG A 102 45.81 -41.37 -2.84
N ARG A 103 46.19 -41.75 -1.61
CA ARG A 103 47.24 -42.75 -1.34
C ARG A 103 46.95 -43.48 -0.03
N VAL A 104 47.08 -44.80 -0.04
CA VAL A 104 46.91 -45.66 1.14
C VAL A 104 48.29 -46.08 1.64
N GLU A 105 48.50 -46.00 2.94
CA GLU A 105 49.70 -46.50 3.62
C GLU A 105 49.32 -47.50 4.72
N LEU A 106 50.31 -48.02 5.44
CA LEU A 106 50.10 -49.08 6.44
C LEU A 106 49.26 -48.60 7.64
N ALA A 107 49.55 -47.41 8.18
CA ALA A 107 48.91 -46.86 9.38
C ALA A 107 48.08 -45.58 9.13
N ALA A 108 48.07 -45.06 7.90
CA ALA A 108 47.38 -43.82 7.55
C ALA A 108 46.99 -43.78 6.06
N ILE A 109 46.11 -42.84 5.72
CA ILE A 109 45.59 -42.63 4.37
C ILE A 109 45.65 -41.14 4.06
N TYR A 110 46.22 -40.79 2.91
CA TYR A 110 46.13 -39.44 2.34
C TYR A 110 44.82 -39.31 1.58
N VAL A 111 43.98 -38.38 2.00
CA VAL A 111 42.67 -38.11 1.39
C VAL A 111 42.58 -36.66 0.92
N GLN A 112 41.80 -36.42 -0.12
CA GLN A 112 41.41 -35.07 -0.56
C GLN A 112 39.94 -34.82 -0.20
N PRO A 113 39.61 -33.79 0.60
CA PRO A 113 38.23 -33.35 0.81
C PRO A 113 37.54 -32.98 -0.51
N LEU A 114 36.34 -33.50 -0.72
CA LEU A 114 35.52 -33.23 -1.91
C LEU A 114 34.37 -32.28 -1.61
N CYS A 115 33.61 -32.54 -0.55
CA CYS A 115 32.44 -31.75 -0.16
C CYS A 115 32.04 -31.99 1.30
N VAL A 116 31.24 -31.08 1.85
CA VAL A 116 30.61 -31.19 3.18
C VAL A 116 29.27 -31.92 3.05
N LEU A 117 29.10 -33.01 3.78
CA LEU A 117 27.84 -33.75 3.82
C LEU A 117 26.84 -33.05 4.77
N ARG A 118 27.33 -32.57 5.93
CA ARG A 118 26.56 -31.83 6.94
C ARG A 118 27.47 -30.90 7.76
N PRO A 119 26.97 -29.75 8.27
CA PRO A 119 25.60 -29.26 8.18
C PRO A 119 25.34 -28.28 7.01
N PHE A 120 26.39 -27.70 6.42
CA PHE A 120 26.29 -26.70 5.35
C PHE A 120 26.77 -27.25 4.00
N ARG A 121 26.40 -26.61 2.88
CA ARG A 121 26.86 -27.00 1.54
C ARG A 121 28.19 -26.33 1.21
N ARG A 122 29.19 -27.13 0.82
CA ARG A 122 30.46 -26.64 0.25
C ARG A 122 31.11 -27.67 -0.69
N THR A 123 31.76 -27.19 -1.74
CA THR A 123 32.53 -27.94 -2.74
C THR A 123 34.01 -27.59 -2.59
N LEU A 124 34.84 -28.61 -2.37
CA LEU A 124 36.29 -28.51 -2.10
C LEU A 124 37.15 -29.13 -3.21
N SER A 125 36.53 -29.88 -4.14
CA SER A 125 37.21 -30.65 -5.19
C SER A 125 38.00 -29.82 -6.21
N TRP A 126 37.85 -28.49 -6.21
CA TRP A 126 38.62 -27.56 -7.03
C TRP A 126 39.92 -27.10 -6.36
N ILE A 127 40.11 -27.44 -5.08
CA ILE A 127 41.32 -27.14 -4.30
C ILE A 127 42.27 -28.34 -4.43
N ASP A 128 43.02 -28.40 -5.53
CA ASP A 128 43.88 -29.55 -5.87
C ASP A 128 44.93 -29.87 -4.79
N ASP A 129 45.58 -28.84 -4.23
CA ASP A 129 46.60 -28.97 -3.17
C ASP A 129 46.01 -29.24 -1.77
N PHE A 130 44.76 -29.70 -1.64
CA PHE A 130 44.15 -29.99 -0.34
C PHE A 130 44.20 -31.49 -0.01
N GLN A 131 45.29 -31.93 0.61
CA GLN A 131 45.42 -33.28 1.14
C GLN A 131 45.49 -33.26 2.67
N VAL A 132 44.80 -34.21 3.30
CA VAL A 132 44.72 -34.38 4.75
C VAL A 132 45.09 -35.83 5.10
N LEU A 133 45.79 -36.03 6.22
CA LEU A 133 46.16 -37.35 6.69
C LEU A 133 45.10 -37.89 7.65
N VAL A 134 44.58 -39.08 7.36
CA VAL A 134 43.60 -39.79 8.17
C VAL A 134 44.27 -41.03 8.78
N ASN A 135 44.13 -41.24 10.08
CA ASN A 135 44.68 -42.43 10.75
C ASN A 135 43.89 -43.68 10.34
N ARG A 136 44.57 -44.78 10.01
CA ARG A 136 43.92 -46.06 9.66
C ARG A 136 44.04 -47.06 10.80
N ASN A 137 42.91 -47.64 11.22
CA ASN A 137 42.92 -48.79 12.11
C ASN A 137 43.42 -50.03 11.35
N VAL A 138 44.61 -50.53 11.68
CA VAL A 138 45.21 -51.72 11.03
C VAL A 138 44.41 -53.00 11.31
N GLN A 139 43.58 -53.01 12.35
CA GLN A 139 42.71 -54.14 12.69
C GLN A 139 41.37 -54.12 11.93
N SER A 140 41.03 -53.04 11.22
CA SER A 140 39.81 -53.03 10.39
C SER A 140 40.02 -53.86 9.13
N ALA A 141 39.15 -54.85 8.89
CA ALA A 141 39.24 -55.79 7.76
C ALA A 141 38.86 -55.16 6.39
N ARG A 142 39.01 -53.83 6.26
CA ARG A 142 38.49 -53.02 5.16
C ARG A 142 39.58 -52.78 4.12
N ASP A 143 39.40 -53.37 2.95
CA ASP A 143 40.24 -53.13 1.77
C ASP A 143 39.90 -51.78 1.14
N ILE A 144 40.61 -50.73 1.58
CA ILE A 144 40.48 -49.36 1.06
C ILE A 144 41.52 -49.17 -0.04
N ARG A 145 41.08 -48.66 -1.20
CA ARG A 145 41.87 -48.52 -2.43
C ARG A 145 41.98 -47.06 -2.89
N PRO A 146 42.98 -46.72 -3.73
CA PRO A 146 43.06 -45.40 -4.35
C PRO A 146 41.81 -45.05 -5.18
N ASN A 147 41.33 -43.81 -5.02
CA ASN A 147 40.10 -43.23 -5.55
C ASN A 147 38.78 -43.64 -4.87
N ASP A 148 38.79 -44.52 -3.87
CA ASP A 148 37.60 -44.79 -3.04
C ASP A 148 37.07 -43.49 -2.38
N LEU A 149 35.76 -43.43 -2.17
CA LEU A 149 35.09 -42.32 -1.48
C LEU A 149 34.71 -42.74 -0.07
N LEU A 150 35.08 -41.92 0.91
CA LEU A 150 34.89 -42.19 2.33
C LEU A 150 34.09 -41.05 2.97
N LYS A 151 33.17 -41.42 3.87
CA LYS A 151 32.65 -40.51 4.88
C LYS A 151 33.66 -40.39 6.01
N VAL A 152 33.98 -39.16 6.40
CA VAL A 152 34.76 -38.87 7.61
C VAL A 152 34.05 -37.81 8.44
N VAL A 153 34.33 -37.79 9.74
CA VAL A 153 33.84 -36.78 10.68
C VAL A 153 35.01 -35.94 11.16
N VAL A 154 34.79 -34.63 11.31
CA VAL A 154 35.77 -33.70 11.88
C VAL A 154 35.87 -33.95 13.38
N ALA A 155 37.07 -34.27 13.83
CA ALA A 155 37.38 -34.53 15.23
C ALA A 155 38.02 -33.30 15.89
N GLU A 156 38.11 -33.33 17.21
CA GLU A 156 38.92 -32.37 17.97
C GLU A 156 40.38 -32.46 17.51
N SER A 157 41.05 -31.31 17.41
CA SER A 157 42.35 -31.20 16.74
C SER A 157 43.49 -31.13 17.75
N ASP A 158 44.37 -32.13 17.72
CA ASP A 158 45.63 -32.12 18.47
C ASP A 158 46.48 -30.91 18.06
N GLU A 159 47.30 -30.36 18.97
CA GLU A 159 48.15 -29.17 18.74
C GLU A 159 49.07 -29.28 17.50
N ALA A 160 49.34 -30.50 17.01
CA ALA A 160 50.17 -30.79 15.85
C ALA A 160 49.41 -30.89 14.51
N ARG A 161 48.06 -30.77 14.49
CA ARG A 161 47.23 -30.93 13.28
C ARG A 161 46.29 -29.74 13.10
N LEU A 162 46.22 -29.20 11.88
CA LEU A 162 45.28 -28.13 11.55
C LEU A 162 43.85 -28.64 11.34
N LEU A 163 43.68 -29.85 10.80
CA LEU A 163 42.39 -30.52 10.65
C LEU A 163 42.56 -31.99 11.02
N ASN A 164 41.83 -32.47 12.03
CA ASN A 164 41.81 -33.87 12.41
C ASN A 164 40.54 -34.53 11.88
N LEU A 165 40.70 -35.62 11.13
CA LEU A 165 39.59 -36.34 10.47
C LEU A 165 39.61 -37.80 10.90
N ILE A 166 38.44 -38.31 11.29
CA ILE A 166 38.25 -39.70 11.73
C ILE A 166 37.30 -40.39 10.75
N MET A 167 37.66 -41.61 10.31
CA MET A 167 36.75 -42.51 9.61
C MET A 167 35.85 -43.22 10.62
N ASP A 168 34.59 -43.39 10.26
CA ASP A 168 33.76 -44.42 10.88
C ASP A 168 34.13 -45.77 10.24
N ASP A 169 34.85 -46.60 10.99
CA ASP A 169 35.24 -47.96 10.56
C ASP A 169 34.01 -48.83 10.20
N SER A 170 32.81 -48.49 10.69
CA SER A 170 31.55 -49.23 10.48
C SER A 170 30.67 -48.72 9.32
N ALA A 171 30.83 -47.48 8.88
CA ALA A 171 30.06 -46.91 7.76
C ALA A 171 30.53 -47.46 6.41
N GLU A 172 29.62 -47.73 5.46
CA GLU A 172 29.96 -48.31 4.14
C GLU A 172 30.81 -47.37 3.25
N LEU A 173 31.33 -47.88 2.12
CA LEU A 173 32.01 -47.04 1.12
C LEU A 173 30.97 -46.20 0.37
N LEU A 174 31.25 -44.91 0.15
CA LEU A 174 30.34 -44.05 -0.62
C LEU A 174 30.46 -44.36 -2.12
N SER A 175 29.33 -44.47 -2.81
CA SER A 175 29.29 -44.43 -4.28
C SER A 175 29.24 -42.98 -4.77
N GLU A 176 29.38 -42.76 -6.08
CA GLU A 176 29.14 -41.43 -6.65
C GLU A 176 27.65 -41.01 -6.56
N ALA A 177 26.71 -41.92 -6.31
CA ALA A 177 25.28 -41.61 -6.16
C ALA A 177 24.95 -41.02 -4.78
N ASP A 178 25.66 -41.46 -3.73
CA ASP A 178 25.52 -41.01 -2.34
C ASP A 178 26.04 -39.58 -2.10
N LEU A 179 26.74 -39.03 -3.10
CA LEU A 179 27.22 -37.65 -3.07
C LEU A 179 26.04 -36.66 -3.09
N PRO A 180 26.12 -35.56 -2.31
CA PRO A 180 25.11 -34.51 -2.31
C PRO A 180 24.77 -34.01 -3.71
N ALA A 181 23.50 -33.77 -3.99
CA ALA A 181 23.05 -33.40 -5.34
C ALA A 181 23.71 -32.09 -5.83
N TYR A 182 23.92 -31.12 -4.93
CA TYR A 182 24.65 -29.88 -5.21
C TYR A 182 26.10 -30.10 -5.69
N PHE A 183 26.73 -31.21 -5.29
CA PHE A 183 28.11 -31.56 -5.66
C PHE A 183 28.15 -32.33 -6.99
N ARG A 184 27.10 -33.12 -7.25
CA ARG A 184 26.90 -33.77 -8.56
C ARG A 184 26.60 -32.73 -9.64
N SER A 185 25.78 -31.73 -9.37
CA SER A 185 25.51 -30.62 -10.30
C SER A 185 26.72 -29.71 -10.51
N SER A 186 27.53 -29.44 -9.47
CA SER A 186 28.76 -28.63 -9.64
C SER A 186 29.79 -29.29 -10.56
N LYS A 187 29.84 -30.64 -10.63
CA LYS A 187 30.68 -31.36 -11.62
C LYS A 187 30.21 -31.16 -13.06
N SER A 188 28.90 -30.99 -13.29
CA SER A 188 28.30 -30.82 -14.62
C SER A 188 28.28 -29.37 -15.12
N LEU A 189 28.66 -28.41 -14.29
CA LEU A 189 28.69 -26.99 -14.65
C LEU A 189 29.77 -26.71 -15.71
N GLN A 190 29.44 -25.96 -16.75
CA GLN A 190 30.43 -25.55 -17.75
C GLN A 190 31.40 -24.53 -17.18
N ARG A 191 32.70 -24.69 -17.47
CA ARG A 191 33.78 -23.88 -16.91
C ARG A 191 33.69 -22.44 -17.43
N GLY A 192 33.37 -21.50 -16.55
CA GLY A 192 33.14 -20.09 -16.88
C GLY A 192 31.66 -19.68 -16.97
N CYS A 193 30.71 -20.59 -16.73
CA CYS A 193 29.30 -20.27 -16.58
C CYS A 193 29.06 -19.35 -15.38
N THR A 194 28.30 -18.27 -15.57
CA THR A 194 27.93 -17.34 -14.50
C THR A 194 26.79 -17.88 -13.64
N PHE A 195 26.62 -17.29 -12.45
CA PHE A 195 25.49 -17.63 -11.57
C PHE A 195 24.14 -17.34 -12.23
N GLU A 196 24.01 -16.26 -13.01
CA GLU A 196 22.75 -15.89 -13.67
C GLU A 196 22.38 -16.83 -14.84
N GLU A 197 23.37 -17.29 -15.61
CA GLU A 197 23.17 -18.33 -16.63
C GLU A 197 22.78 -19.66 -15.99
N CYS A 198 23.43 -20.04 -14.89
CA CYS A 198 23.07 -21.26 -14.15
C CYS A 198 21.67 -21.16 -13.54
N LEU A 199 21.27 -20.00 -13.02
CA LEU A 199 19.94 -19.74 -12.48
C LEU A 199 18.86 -19.84 -13.57
N SER A 200 19.13 -19.28 -14.74
CA SER A 200 18.22 -19.29 -15.90
C SER A 200 17.98 -20.70 -16.46
N ASN A 201 19.03 -21.53 -16.48
CA ASN A 201 18.98 -22.91 -16.93
C ASN A 201 18.56 -23.92 -15.85
N TYR A 202 18.22 -23.48 -14.63
CA TYR A 202 17.83 -24.38 -13.54
C TYR A 202 16.36 -24.77 -13.65
N ASP A 203 16.07 -25.90 -14.32
CA ASP A 203 14.72 -26.44 -14.54
C ASP A 203 13.82 -26.44 -13.30
N ARG A 204 14.40 -26.65 -12.11
CA ARG A 204 13.66 -26.62 -10.84
C ARG A 204 13.09 -25.23 -10.52
N LEU A 205 13.79 -24.13 -10.82
CA LEU A 205 13.24 -22.77 -10.66
C LEU A 205 12.11 -22.48 -11.66
N ASN A 206 12.16 -23.07 -12.84
CA ASN A 206 11.13 -22.95 -13.88
C ASN A 206 9.88 -23.81 -13.60
N ASN A 207 9.84 -24.57 -12.49
CA ASN A 207 8.71 -25.40 -12.11
C ASN A 207 7.55 -24.55 -11.52
N PRO A 208 6.34 -24.55 -12.10
CA PRO A 208 5.21 -23.79 -11.55
C PRO A 208 4.77 -24.25 -10.15
N ASN A 209 5.11 -25.49 -9.75
CA ASN A 209 4.80 -26.06 -8.44
C ASN A 209 5.99 -25.98 -7.46
N LEU A 210 6.93 -25.06 -7.67
CA LEU A 210 8.18 -24.92 -6.89
C LEU A 210 7.97 -24.87 -5.37
N ALA A 211 6.95 -24.15 -4.91
CA ALA A 211 6.63 -24.05 -3.49
C ALA A 211 6.28 -25.42 -2.90
N GLN A 212 5.39 -26.18 -3.55
CA GLN A 212 5.02 -27.54 -3.14
C GLN A 212 6.23 -28.49 -3.17
N LEU A 213 7.13 -28.35 -4.15
CA LEU A 213 8.35 -29.16 -4.27
C LEU A 213 9.28 -28.99 -3.05
N TYR A 214 9.43 -27.78 -2.54
CA TYR A 214 10.25 -27.49 -1.35
C TYR A 214 9.52 -27.63 -0.01
N GLY A 215 8.25 -28.04 -0.01
CA GLY A 215 7.43 -28.16 1.21
C GLY A 215 6.91 -26.81 1.74
N VAL A 216 6.85 -25.78 0.90
CA VAL A 216 6.20 -24.50 1.19
C VAL A 216 4.70 -24.61 0.87
N GLU A 217 3.86 -24.40 1.87
CA GLU A 217 2.39 -24.43 1.71
C GLU A 217 1.91 -23.22 0.89
N VAL A 218 1.41 -23.47 -0.32
CA VAL A 218 1.01 -22.40 -1.28
C VAL A 218 -0.43 -21.93 -1.08
N ASP A 219 -1.32 -22.83 -0.67
CA ASP A 219 -2.75 -22.56 -0.43
C ASP A 219 -3.01 -21.83 0.90
N SER A 220 -2.00 -21.79 1.76
CA SER A 220 -2.01 -21.07 3.02
C SER A 220 -1.71 -19.60 2.77
N THR A 221 -2.47 -18.69 3.39
CA THR A 221 -2.07 -17.28 3.46
C THR A 221 -0.94 -17.12 4.48
N VAL A 222 0.26 -17.61 4.11
CA VAL A 222 1.46 -17.65 4.97
C VAL A 222 1.97 -16.24 5.25
N SER A 223 1.34 -15.58 6.22
CA SER A 223 1.97 -14.47 6.91
C SER A 223 2.93 -15.04 7.96
N PHE A 224 4.14 -14.48 8.02
CA PHE A 224 5.10 -14.71 9.11
C PHE A 224 4.69 -14.00 10.42
N LEU A 225 3.39 -13.94 10.70
CA LEU A 225 2.75 -13.33 11.85
C LEU A 225 1.54 -14.22 12.22
N PRO A 226 1.57 -14.95 13.35
CA PRO A 226 0.52 -15.92 13.70
C PRO A 226 -0.90 -15.33 13.75
N GLU A 227 -1.04 -14.07 14.15
CA GLU A 227 -2.30 -13.33 14.19
C GLU A 227 -2.91 -13.04 12.80
N LEU A 228 -2.14 -13.28 11.73
CA LEU A 228 -2.51 -13.06 10.33
C LEU A 228 -2.63 -14.35 9.50
N GLN A 229 -2.38 -15.53 10.08
CA GLN A 229 -2.50 -16.81 9.39
C GLN A 229 -3.98 -17.15 9.11
N GLY A 230 -4.29 -17.60 7.89
CA GLY A 230 -5.67 -17.93 7.48
C GLY A 230 -6.57 -16.72 7.21
N VAL A 231 -6.00 -15.52 7.14
CA VAL A 231 -6.73 -14.27 6.86
C VAL A 231 -6.83 -14.06 5.35
N ASP A 232 -8.04 -13.71 4.85
CA ASP A 232 -8.26 -13.40 3.44
C ASP A 232 -7.84 -11.97 3.07
N PHE A 233 -6.63 -11.84 2.54
CA PHE A 233 -6.07 -10.60 2.00
C PHE A 233 -6.55 -10.28 0.57
N SER A 234 -7.32 -11.16 -0.08
CA SER A 234 -7.83 -10.96 -1.46
C SER A 234 -8.94 -9.89 -1.52
N SER A 235 -9.53 -9.54 -0.38
CA SER A 235 -10.46 -8.42 -0.24
C SER A 235 -9.81 -7.08 -0.62
N LYS A 236 -10.12 -6.59 -1.83
CA LYS A 236 -9.55 -5.37 -2.47
C LYS A 236 -9.78 -4.04 -1.73
N THR A 237 -10.26 -4.08 -0.49
CA THR A 237 -10.73 -2.94 0.31
C THR A 237 -9.98 -2.74 1.63
N ARG A 238 -9.17 -3.70 2.10
CA ARG A 238 -8.60 -3.63 3.46
C ARG A 238 -7.50 -2.57 3.64
N ALA A 239 -6.49 -2.52 2.76
CA ALA A 239 -5.51 -1.43 2.77
C ALA A 239 -6.14 -0.04 2.45
N PRO A 240 -7.10 0.06 1.50
CA PRO A 240 -7.90 1.28 1.33
C PRO A 240 -8.65 1.75 2.58
N TYR A 241 -9.15 0.87 3.45
CA TYR A 241 -9.80 1.28 4.69
C TYR A 241 -8.82 1.99 5.65
N LEU A 242 -7.64 1.41 5.88
CA LEU A 242 -6.62 2.02 6.75
C LEU A 242 -6.13 3.36 6.21
N ARG A 243 -5.87 3.46 4.90
CA ARG A 243 -5.53 4.74 4.25
C ARG A 243 -6.65 5.75 4.42
N ARG A 244 -7.90 5.39 4.08
CA ARG A 244 -9.05 6.29 4.22
C ARG A 244 -9.21 6.83 5.64
N LYS A 245 -8.98 6.02 6.68
CA LYS A 245 -9.01 6.48 8.08
C LYS A 245 -7.88 7.49 8.37
N GLN A 246 -6.67 7.23 7.87
CA GLN A 246 -5.52 8.14 7.97
C GLN A 246 -5.73 9.43 7.18
N ASP A 247 -6.34 9.37 5.99
CA ASP A 247 -6.67 10.50 5.13
C ASP A 247 -7.77 11.37 5.76
N GLU A 248 -8.80 10.76 6.35
CA GLU A 248 -9.87 11.44 7.10
C GLU A 248 -9.30 12.16 8.34
N GLU A 249 -8.44 11.51 9.13
CA GLU A 249 -7.78 12.13 10.27
C GLU A 249 -6.82 13.27 9.84
N SER A 250 -6.01 13.05 8.80
CA SER A 250 -5.08 14.05 8.25
C SER A 250 -5.82 15.23 7.62
N SER A 251 -7.01 15.00 7.07
CA SER A 251 -7.92 16.03 6.59
C SER A 251 -8.45 16.87 7.76
N MET A 252 -8.90 16.25 8.84
CA MET A 252 -9.35 16.96 10.05
C MET A 252 -8.21 17.78 10.68
N GLN A 253 -7.00 17.23 10.81
CA GLN A 253 -5.83 17.99 11.28
C GLN A 253 -5.48 19.18 10.36
N SER A 254 -5.62 19.01 9.04
CA SER A 254 -5.42 20.10 8.08
C SER A 254 -6.53 21.17 8.16
N THR A 255 -7.76 20.75 8.48
CA THR A 255 -8.92 21.64 8.69
C THR A 255 -8.72 22.54 9.91
N LEU A 256 -8.26 21.98 11.04
CA LEU A 256 -7.98 22.74 12.26
C LEU A 256 -6.95 23.84 12.00
N LYS A 257 -5.87 23.54 11.27
CA LYS A 257 -4.85 24.52 10.86
C LYS A 257 -5.42 25.61 9.94
N GLY A 258 -6.37 25.27 9.07
CA GLY A 258 -7.10 26.26 8.28
C GLY A 258 -7.94 27.22 9.14
N VAL A 259 -8.60 26.70 10.19
CA VAL A 259 -9.36 27.51 11.15
C VAL A 259 -8.46 28.38 12.03
N GLU A 260 -7.28 27.89 12.41
CA GLU A 260 -6.24 28.70 13.07
C GLU A 260 -5.82 29.89 12.20
N ARG A 261 -5.50 29.66 10.92
CA ARG A 261 -5.17 30.75 9.97
C ARG A 261 -6.31 31.74 9.74
N ILE A 262 -7.58 31.32 9.80
CA ILE A 262 -8.72 32.28 9.78
C ILE A 262 -8.69 33.19 11.01
N ARG A 263 -8.39 32.66 12.21
CA ARG A 263 -8.33 33.45 13.46
C ARG A 263 -7.19 34.45 13.47
N GLU A 264 -6.08 34.12 12.81
CA GLU A 264 -4.93 35.01 12.59
C GLU A 264 -5.18 36.04 11.47
N GLY A 265 -6.30 35.95 10.75
CA GLY A 265 -6.66 36.81 9.61
C GLY A 265 -6.08 36.37 8.27
N GLU A 266 -5.20 35.36 8.26
CA GLU A 266 -4.47 34.83 7.11
C GLU A 266 -5.35 33.98 6.15
N SER A 267 -6.46 34.55 5.69
CA SER A 267 -7.51 33.83 4.94
C SER A 267 -6.99 33.20 3.63
N GLN A 268 -5.92 33.72 3.02
CA GLN A 268 -5.27 33.09 1.86
C GLN A 268 -4.52 31.79 2.23
N LEU A 269 -3.81 31.77 3.36
CA LEU A 269 -3.11 30.57 3.85
C LEU A 269 -4.11 29.54 4.41
N ALA A 270 -5.21 30.00 5.00
CA ALA A 270 -6.33 29.14 5.38
C ALA A 270 -6.87 28.32 4.19
N ILE A 271 -7.07 28.96 3.03
CA ILE A 271 -7.52 28.27 1.80
C ILE A 271 -6.54 27.17 1.37
N GLN A 272 -5.23 27.35 1.53
CA GLN A 272 -4.24 26.31 1.23
C GLN A 272 -4.40 25.09 2.15
N HIS A 273 -4.60 25.33 3.45
CA HIS A 273 -4.86 24.26 4.43
C HIS A 273 -6.18 23.51 4.17
N PHE A 274 -7.26 24.22 3.82
CA PHE A 274 -8.53 23.55 3.45
C PHE A 274 -8.44 22.83 2.11
N ASN A 275 -7.70 23.35 1.12
CA ASN A 275 -7.44 22.63 -0.12
C ASN A 275 -6.70 21.31 0.14
N LYS A 276 -5.69 21.31 1.03
CA LYS A 276 -5.01 20.08 1.46
C LYS A 276 -5.95 19.13 2.20
N ALA A 277 -6.83 19.65 3.06
CA ALA A 277 -7.84 18.82 3.74
C ALA A 277 -8.77 18.13 2.74
N LEU A 278 -9.24 18.86 1.72
CA LEU A 278 -10.17 18.35 0.72
C LEU A 278 -9.52 17.42 -0.32
N SER A 279 -8.22 17.56 -0.60
CA SER A 279 -7.47 16.61 -1.43
C SER A 279 -7.20 15.27 -0.73
N LEU A 280 -7.30 15.22 0.60
CA LEU A 280 -7.20 13.99 1.39
C LEU A 280 -8.58 13.35 1.59
N PHE A 281 -9.59 14.15 1.94
CA PHE A 281 -10.96 13.67 2.13
C PHE A 281 -11.98 14.69 1.60
N GLU A 282 -12.43 14.48 0.36
CA GLU A 282 -13.37 15.37 -0.35
C GLU A 282 -14.72 15.58 0.37
N ARG A 283 -15.11 14.65 1.25
CA ARG A 283 -16.36 14.70 2.02
C ARG A 283 -16.22 15.39 3.39
N ASN A 284 -15.08 16.02 3.68
CA ASN A 284 -14.91 16.81 4.89
C ASN A 284 -15.74 18.11 4.84
N ILE A 285 -16.96 18.07 5.38
CA ILE A 285 -17.90 19.19 5.35
C ILE A 285 -17.33 20.43 6.06
N GLU A 286 -16.63 20.28 7.18
CA GLU A 286 -16.04 21.41 7.91
C GLU A 286 -14.88 22.06 7.14
N ALA A 287 -14.13 21.30 6.34
CA ALA A 287 -13.14 21.87 5.41
C ALA A 287 -13.79 22.65 4.26
N VAL A 288 -14.92 22.18 3.71
CA VAL A 288 -15.69 22.92 2.69
C VAL A 288 -16.24 24.24 3.29
N VAL A 289 -16.85 24.17 4.48
CA VAL A 289 -17.41 25.33 5.18
C VAL A 289 -16.31 26.33 5.58
N GLY A 290 -15.18 25.84 6.09
CA GLY A 290 -14.02 26.66 6.43
C GLY A 290 -13.41 27.38 5.21
N ARG A 291 -13.28 26.68 4.07
CA ARG A 291 -12.80 27.31 2.82
C ARG A 291 -13.76 28.38 2.32
N ALA A 292 -15.07 28.14 2.41
CA ALA A 292 -16.07 29.14 2.04
C ALA A 292 -16.03 30.38 2.95
N ALA A 293 -15.85 30.21 4.26
CA ALA A 293 -15.66 31.33 5.18
C ALA A 293 -14.40 32.15 4.82
N ALA A 294 -13.30 31.50 4.44
CA ALA A 294 -12.10 32.19 3.97
C ALA A 294 -12.32 32.93 2.63
N TYR A 295 -13.05 32.36 1.68
CA TYR A 295 -13.44 33.07 0.45
C TYR A 295 -14.35 34.28 0.72
N ALA A 296 -15.30 34.16 1.66
CA ALA A 296 -16.16 35.26 2.06
C ALA A 296 -15.38 36.40 2.74
N ASN A 297 -14.38 36.09 3.57
CA ASN A 297 -13.45 37.07 4.16
C ASN A 297 -12.64 37.82 3.09
N LEU A 298 -12.28 37.15 1.98
CA LEU A 298 -11.60 37.76 0.83
C LEU A 298 -12.57 38.48 -0.14
N GLY A 299 -13.88 38.49 0.14
CA GLY A 299 -14.89 39.15 -0.68
C GLY A 299 -15.28 38.43 -1.98
N ASP A 300 -14.83 37.18 -2.17
CA ASP A 300 -15.30 36.28 -3.23
C ASP A 300 -16.50 35.46 -2.73
N TYR A 301 -17.64 36.13 -2.70
CA TYR A 301 -18.89 35.51 -2.29
C TYR A 301 -19.39 34.44 -3.29
N ASN A 302 -18.89 34.42 -4.53
CA ASN A 302 -19.27 33.43 -5.52
C ASN A 302 -18.57 32.09 -5.25
N ALA A 303 -17.26 32.11 -4.95
CA ALA A 303 -16.54 30.90 -4.52
C ALA A 303 -17.10 30.38 -3.19
N ALA A 304 -17.38 31.27 -2.24
CA ALA A 304 -17.98 30.92 -0.95
C ALA A 304 -19.37 30.27 -1.10
N GLU A 305 -20.28 30.85 -1.89
CA GLU A 305 -21.62 30.29 -2.13
C GLU A 305 -21.55 28.91 -2.81
N ASN A 306 -20.68 28.72 -3.80
CA ASN A 306 -20.50 27.44 -4.48
C ASN A 306 -20.03 26.32 -3.53
N ASP A 307 -19.16 26.61 -2.57
CA ASP A 307 -18.73 25.63 -1.57
C ASP A 307 -19.80 25.42 -0.48
N LEU A 308 -20.52 26.46 -0.06
CA LEU A 308 -21.61 26.32 0.92
C LEU A 308 -22.81 25.54 0.35
N ASP A 309 -23.12 25.70 -0.95
CA ASP A 309 -24.10 24.84 -1.62
C ASP A 309 -23.64 23.37 -1.62
N LYS A 310 -22.35 23.07 -1.89
CA LYS A 310 -21.80 21.70 -1.76
C LYS A 310 -21.96 21.16 -0.33
N ALA A 311 -21.57 21.93 0.68
CA ALA A 311 -21.72 21.54 2.09
C ALA A 311 -23.19 21.22 2.45
N LEU A 312 -24.14 22.01 1.95
CA LEU A 312 -25.57 21.78 2.14
C LEU A 312 -26.14 20.63 1.28
N THR A 313 -25.50 20.24 0.17
CA THR A 313 -25.83 18.98 -0.52
C THR A 313 -25.31 17.75 0.22
N MET A 314 -24.18 17.84 0.92
CA MET A 314 -23.64 16.76 1.76
C MET A 314 -24.44 16.60 3.06
N ASN A 315 -24.77 17.70 3.72
CA ASN A 315 -25.65 17.73 4.90
C ASN A 315 -26.52 19.00 4.90
N ARG A 316 -27.78 18.84 4.48
CA ARG A 316 -28.77 19.92 4.39
C ARG A 316 -29.04 20.63 5.72
N ASN A 317 -28.82 19.95 6.85
CA ASN A 317 -29.09 20.45 8.20
C ASN A 317 -27.81 20.92 8.92
N HIS A 318 -26.69 21.10 8.21
CA HIS A 318 -25.43 21.53 8.79
C HIS A 318 -25.50 22.99 9.26
N GLY A 319 -25.68 23.20 10.58
CA GLY A 319 -25.95 24.52 11.17
C GLY A 319 -24.91 25.59 10.80
N ASN A 320 -23.62 25.24 10.84
CA ASN A 320 -22.53 26.14 10.43
C ASN A 320 -22.67 26.54 8.95
N ALA A 321 -22.97 25.60 8.05
CA ALA A 321 -23.09 25.87 6.62
C ALA A 321 -24.29 26.77 6.31
N GLN A 322 -25.43 26.55 6.98
CA GLN A 322 -26.59 27.43 6.86
C GLN A 322 -26.28 28.84 7.36
N ALA A 323 -25.59 28.98 8.50
CA ALA A 323 -25.22 30.27 9.07
C ALA A 323 -24.27 31.07 8.15
N TYR A 324 -23.17 30.44 7.71
CA TYR A 324 -22.23 31.07 6.76
C TYR A 324 -22.88 31.37 5.41
N MET A 325 -23.80 30.54 4.93
CA MET A 325 -24.54 30.82 3.69
C MET A 325 -25.43 32.06 3.81
N VAL A 326 -26.15 32.23 4.93
CA VAL A 326 -26.97 33.43 5.14
C VAL A 326 -26.10 34.70 5.17
N GLU A 327 -24.99 34.72 5.91
CA GLU A 327 -24.11 35.90 5.94
C GLU A 327 -23.43 36.16 4.59
N THR A 328 -22.94 35.12 3.91
CA THR A 328 -22.32 35.23 2.57
C THR A 328 -23.29 35.83 1.57
N LEU A 329 -24.53 35.33 1.51
CA LEU A 329 -25.58 35.85 0.63
C LEU A 329 -25.98 37.29 1.01
N LEU A 330 -26.00 37.65 2.30
CA LEU A 330 -26.31 39.01 2.75
C LEU A 330 -25.23 40.01 2.31
N GLN A 331 -23.94 39.66 2.38
CA GLN A 331 -22.87 40.55 1.90
C GLN A 331 -22.82 40.60 0.36
N ALA A 332 -23.05 39.47 -0.31
CA ALA A 332 -23.18 39.41 -1.77
C ALA A 332 -24.32 40.31 -2.29
N ALA A 333 -25.49 40.24 -1.65
CA ALA A 333 -26.65 41.02 -2.06
C ALA A 333 -26.45 42.53 -1.86
N LYS A 334 -25.79 42.97 -0.77
CA LYS A 334 -25.40 44.39 -0.59
C LYS A 334 -24.44 44.86 -1.69
N LYS A 335 -23.39 44.08 -1.98
CA LYS A 335 -22.43 44.37 -3.07
C LYS A 335 -23.12 44.41 -4.45
N MET A 336 -24.19 43.63 -4.64
CA MET A 336 -25.05 43.70 -5.84
C MET A 336 -25.97 44.92 -5.85
N GLU A 337 -26.52 45.36 -4.72
CA GLU A 337 -27.26 46.63 -4.60
C GLU A 337 -26.36 47.83 -4.92
N GLU A 338 -25.13 47.86 -4.39
CA GLU A 338 -24.10 48.88 -4.67
C GLU A 338 -23.71 48.92 -6.16
N LEU A 339 -23.66 47.75 -6.81
CA LEU A 339 -23.45 47.61 -8.26
C LEU A 339 -24.75 47.80 -9.09
N ASN A 340 -25.84 48.25 -8.47
CA ASN A 340 -27.17 48.45 -9.08
C ASN A 340 -27.78 47.21 -9.79
N LYS A 341 -27.31 46.00 -9.44
CA LYS A 341 -27.77 44.69 -9.93
C LYS A 341 -28.98 44.21 -9.12
N LEU A 342 -30.06 45.01 -9.12
CA LEU A 342 -31.19 44.82 -8.21
C LEU A 342 -31.90 43.46 -8.37
N ASP A 343 -32.03 42.94 -9.60
CA ASP A 343 -32.66 41.64 -9.87
C ASP A 343 -31.82 40.47 -9.31
N GLU A 344 -30.49 40.53 -9.42
CA GLU A 344 -29.59 39.53 -8.82
C GLU A 344 -29.66 39.59 -7.28
N ALA A 345 -29.65 40.81 -6.71
CA ALA A 345 -29.78 41.01 -5.26
C ALA A 345 -31.09 40.43 -4.71
N LYS A 346 -32.23 40.64 -5.38
CA LYS A 346 -33.53 40.04 -4.99
C LYS A 346 -33.46 38.52 -4.93
N ALA A 347 -32.87 37.87 -5.94
CA ALA A 347 -32.73 36.42 -5.98
C ALA A 347 -31.86 35.87 -4.81
N LYS A 348 -30.84 36.62 -4.38
CA LYS A 348 -30.01 36.26 -3.20
C LYS A 348 -30.79 36.40 -1.89
N TYR A 349 -31.59 37.46 -1.72
CA TYR A 349 -32.49 37.59 -0.56
C TYR A 349 -33.58 36.53 -0.51
N GLU A 350 -34.14 36.12 -1.66
CA GLU A 350 -35.04 34.96 -1.72
C GLU A 350 -34.32 33.65 -1.32
N LYS A 351 -33.08 33.42 -1.78
CA LYS A 351 -32.30 32.23 -1.39
C LYS A 351 -32.08 32.17 0.12
N ILE A 352 -31.80 33.31 0.79
CA ILE A 352 -31.71 33.40 2.25
C ILE A 352 -33.00 32.91 2.91
N LEU A 353 -34.15 33.49 2.54
CA LEU A 353 -35.46 33.17 3.16
C LEU A 353 -35.88 31.71 2.97
N ARG A 354 -35.39 31.01 1.94
CA ARG A 354 -35.59 29.57 1.73
C ARG A 354 -34.73 28.67 2.62
N ILE A 355 -33.63 29.20 3.17
CA ILE A 355 -32.73 28.48 4.10
C ILE A 355 -33.13 28.77 5.54
N LYS A 356 -33.30 30.05 5.89
CA LYS A 356 -33.66 30.53 7.23
C LYS A 356 -34.42 31.84 7.10
N ASP A 357 -35.49 32.00 7.88
CA ASP A 357 -36.30 33.22 7.88
C ASP A 357 -35.56 34.39 8.56
N ASP A 358 -34.72 35.08 7.80
CA ASP A 358 -33.93 36.22 8.28
C ASP A 358 -34.66 37.56 8.08
N THR A 359 -34.84 38.31 9.16
CA THR A 359 -35.51 39.61 9.17
C THR A 359 -34.80 40.65 8.30
N ARG A 360 -33.46 40.61 8.22
CA ARG A 360 -32.63 41.55 7.44
C ARG A 360 -32.88 41.37 5.94
N ALA A 361 -32.96 40.12 5.49
CA ALA A 361 -33.27 39.79 4.09
C ALA A 361 -34.71 40.19 3.72
N ARG A 362 -35.68 39.89 4.61
CA ARG A 362 -37.09 40.28 4.43
C ARG A 362 -37.26 41.81 4.33
N GLU A 363 -36.53 42.58 5.14
CA GLU A 363 -36.57 44.04 5.05
C GLU A 363 -35.94 44.59 3.78
N ARG A 364 -34.78 44.07 3.35
CA ARG A 364 -34.13 44.50 2.10
C ARG A 364 -35.03 44.21 0.89
N LEU A 365 -35.59 43.00 0.79
CA LEU A 365 -36.53 42.64 -0.28
C LEU A 365 -37.74 43.60 -0.32
N ARG A 366 -38.37 43.89 0.83
CA ARG A 366 -39.46 44.88 0.95
C ARG A 366 -39.08 46.30 0.53
N ARG A 367 -37.81 46.71 0.66
CA ARG A 367 -37.33 48.01 0.15
C ARG A 367 -37.18 47.95 -1.38
N LEU A 368 -36.55 46.90 -1.91
CA LEU A 368 -36.35 46.69 -3.36
C LEU A 368 -37.66 46.48 -4.14
N ASP A 369 -38.75 46.06 -3.50
CA ASP A 369 -40.09 45.98 -4.10
C ASP A 369 -40.87 47.30 -4.05
N ARG A 370 -40.44 48.26 -3.21
CA ARG A 370 -41.05 49.60 -3.08
C ARG A 370 -40.36 50.66 -3.93
N SER A 371 -39.16 50.41 -4.44
CA SER A 371 -38.42 51.35 -5.30
C SER A 371 -39.17 51.62 -6.63
N PRO A 372 -39.43 52.89 -6.99
CA PRO A 372 -40.35 53.24 -8.08
C PRO A 372 -39.91 52.75 -9.47
N ALA A 373 -38.60 52.60 -9.72
CA ALA A 373 -38.06 52.08 -10.98
C ALA A 373 -38.64 50.69 -11.37
N VAL A 374 -38.99 49.85 -10.38
CA VAL A 374 -39.58 48.52 -10.64
C VAL A 374 -41.03 48.63 -11.13
N GLN A 375 -41.75 49.69 -10.75
CA GLN A 375 -43.13 49.91 -11.21
C GLN A 375 -43.16 50.31 -12.69
N GLU A 376 -42.25 51.17 -13.16
CA GLU A 376 -42.14 51.49 -14.58
C GLU A 376 -41.73 50.29 -15.43
N ILE A 377 -40.76 49.48 -14.97
CA ILE A 377 -40.32 48.26 -15.67
C ILE A 377 -41.45 47.22 -15.76
N THR A 378 -42.27 47.07 -14.72
CA THR A 378 -43.39 46.10 -14.73
C THR A 378 -44.60 46.59 -15.54
N VAL A 379 -44.90 47.90 -15.53
CA VAL A 379 -45.95 48.49 -16.39
C VAL A 379 -45.55 48.46 -17.87
N THR A 380 -44.29 48.75 -18.21
CA THR A 380 -43.80 48.67 -19.59
C THR A 380 -43.74 47.22 -20.10
N LYS A 381 -43.25 46.25 -19.30
CA LYS A 381 -43.33 44.81 -19.63
C LYS A 381 -44.78 44.33 -19.80
N ARG A 382 -45.75 44.85 -19.04
CA ARG A 382 -47.19 44.55 -19.25
C ARG A 382 -47.80 45.22 -20.49
N ARG A 383 -47.26 46.36 -20.97
CA ARG A 383 -47.75 47.06 -22.17
C ARG A 383 -47.18 46.52 -23.49
N LYS A 384 -45.96 45.98 -23.54
CA LYS A 384 -45.41 45.36 -24.75
C LYS A 384 -45.97 43.94 -25.00
N ARG A 385 -47.17 43.85 -25.58
CA ARG A 385 -47.52 42.69 -26.42
C ARG A 385 -46.68 42.78 -27.71
N LEU A 386 -45.61 42.00 -27.79
CA LEU A 386 -44.66 41.99 -28.92
C LEU A 386 -45.38 41.93 -30.28
N SER A 387 -44.98 42.83 -31.18
CA SER A 387 -45.39 42.87 -32.58
C SER A 387 -45.03 41.58 -33.33
N SER A 388 -45.72 41.30 -34.44
CA SER A 388 -45.35 40.19 -35.33
C SER A 388 -43.91 40.34 -35.84
N ALA A 389 -43.50 41.56 -36.19
CA ALA A 389 -42.14 41.87 -36.65
C ALA A 389 -41.07 41.59 -35.57
N GLU A 390 -41.26 42.09 -34.34
CA GLU A 390 -40.33 41.87 -33.22
C GLU A 390 -40.12 40.36 -32.94
N LYS A 391 -41.19 39.54 -33.08
CA LYS A 391 -41.10 38.08 -32.90
C LYS A 391 -40.32 37.38 -34.01
N GLU A 392 -40.38 37.90 -35.24
CA GLU A 392 -39.66 37.32 -36.36
C GLU A 392 -38.17 37.70 -36.33
N GLU A 393 -37.86 38.94 -35.94
CA GLU A 393 -36.48 39.39 -35.70
C GLU A 393 -35.79 38.59 -34.59
N ILE A 394 -36.48 38.34 -33.48
CA ILE A 394 -35.97 37.45 -32.40
C ILE A 394 -35.67 36.04 -32.96
N ARG A 395 -36.53 35.47 -33.80
CA ARG A 395 -36.31 34.15 -34.42
C ARG A 395 -35.09 34.15 -35.37
N ARG A 396 -34.90 35.20 -36.16
CA ARG A 396 -33.73 35.35 -37.05
C ARG A 396 -32.42 35.45 -36.23
N ASN A 397 -32.41 36.28 -35.18
CA ASN A 397 -31.26 36.43 -34.28
C ASN A 397 -30.93 35.14 -33.51
N GLU A 398 -31.95 34.39 -33.08
CA GLU A 398 -31.76 33.08 -32.43
C GLU A 398 -31.22 32.03 -33.41
N HIS A 399 -31.67 32.04 -34.67
CA HIS A 399 -31.14 31.18 -35.73
C HIS A 399 -29.67 31.50 -36.05
N GLU A 400 -29.31 32.78 -36.19
CA GLU A 400 -27.92 33.21 -36.37
C GLU A 400 -27.01 32.77 -35.21
N ARG A 401 -27.50 32.84 -33.96
CA ARG A 401 -26.71 32.42 -32.80
C ARG A 401 -26.45 30.91 -32.82
N LYS A 402 -27.46 30.12 -33.21
CA LYS A 402 -27.34 28.66 -33.40
C LYS A 402 -26.43 28.29 -34.59
N GLU A 403 -26.42 29.08 -35.65
CA GLU A 403 -25.44 29.00 -36.74
C GLU A 403 -24.00 29.26 -36.25
N LYS A 404 -23.80 30.34 -35.49
CA LYS A 404 -22.47 30.69 -34.91
C LYS A 404 -21.98 29.60 -33.95
N GLU A 405 -22.80 29.12 -33.02
CA GLU A 405 -22.46 28.00 -32.14
C GLU A 405 -22.14 26.70 -32.92
N ARG A 406 -22.84 26.42 -34.02
CA ARG A 406 -22.52 25.26 -34.89
C ARG A 406 -21.19 25.41 -35.61
N ARG A 407 -20.85 26.62 -36.09
CA ARG A 407 -19.56 26.91 -36.73
C ARG A 407 -18.39 26.80 -35.75
N GLU A 408 -18.56 27.25 -34.51
CA GLU A 408 -17.52 27.08 -33.48
C GLU A 408 -17.35 25.61 -33.07
N ARG A 409 -18.44 24.85 -32.89
CA ARG A 409 -18.36 23.40 -32.61
C ARG A 409 -17.65 22.61 -33.71
N ARG A 410 -17.77 23.02 -34.98
CA ARG A 410 -16.97 22.45 -36.08
C ARG A 410 -15.48 22.78 -35.92
N LYS A 411 -15.13 24.04 -35.73
CA LYS A 411 -13.73 24.47 -35.49
C LYS A 411 -13.07 23.81 -34.28
N THR A 412 -13.83 23.53 -33.21
CA THR A 412 -13.29 22.78 -32.07
C THR A 412 -13.09 21.30 -32.39
N ALA A 413 -13.97 20.68 -33.18
CA ALA A 413 -13.84 19.28 -33.60
C ALA A 413 -12.69 19.09 -34.62
N GLU A 414 -12.51 20.04 -35.55
CA GLU A 414 -11.40 20.07 -36.51
C GLU A 414 -10.05 20.09 -35.77
N LYS A 415 -9.88 21.00 -34.80
CA LYS A 415 -8.68 21.03 -33.93
C LYS A 415 -8.47 19.77 -33.10
N LEU A 416 -9.56 19.11 -32.67
CA LEU A 416 -9.46 17.87 -31.90
C LEU A 416 -8.94 16.72 -32.79
N ALA A 417 -9.42 16.63 -34.03
CA ALA A 417 -8.92 15.68 -35.02
C ALA A 417 -7.46 15.96 -35.47
N GLU A 418 -7.03 17.22 -35.51
CA GLU A 418 -5.61 17.57 -35.71
C GLU A 418 -4.73 17.06 -34.55
N ILE A 419 -5.17 17.26 -33.30
CA ILE A 419 -4.49 16.76 -32.10
C ILE A 419 -4.46 15.22 -32.08
N GLU A 420 -5.54 14.54 -32.45
CA GLU A 420 -5.60 13.07 -32.53
C GLU A 420 -4.63 12.51 -33.58
N ARG A 421 -4.50 13.15 -34.75
CA ARG A 421 -3.50 12.79 -35.77
C ARG A 421 -2.07 12.99 -35.28
N PHE A 422 -1.79 14.10 -34.62
CA PHE A 422 -0.47 14.36 -34.04
C PHE A 422 -0.09 13.34 -32.95
N ILE A 423 -1.07 12.94 -32.12
CA ILE A 423 -0.90 11.86 -31.12
C ILE A 423 -0.70 10.48 -31.77
N ALA A 424 -1.25 10.25 -32.97
CA ALA A 424 -0.99 9.02 -33.72
C ALA A 424 0.46 8.98 -34.26
N GLN A 425 0.93 10.06 -34.91
CA GLN A 425 2.31 10.15 -35.41
C GLN A 425 3.33 9.98 -34.28
N LEU A 426 3.12 10.62 -33.13
CA LEU A 426 3.99 10.48 -31.94
C LEU A 426 3.97 9.08 -31.28
N LYS A 427 3.11 8.15 -31.75
CA LYS A 427 3.13 6.73 -31.37
C LYS A 427 3.87 5.89 -32.40
N GLU A 428 3.72 6.20 -33.69
CA GLU A 428 4.45 5.53 -34.79
C GLU A 428 5.95 5.87 -34.74
N GLU A 429 6.33 7.09 -34.31
CA GLU A 429 7.73 7.48 -34.05
C GLU A 429 8.34 6.83 -32.78
N LYS A 430 7.64 5.88 -32.13
CA LYS A 430 8.06 5.21 -30.89
C LYS A 430 7.97 3.69 -30.93
N THR A 431 7.90 3.12 -32.14
CA THR A 431 7.95 1.67 -32.44
C THR A 431 9.03 1.38 -33.46
#